data_AF-A0A7X7X9E4-F1
#
_entry.id   AF-A0A7X7X9E4-F1
#
_cell.length_a   1.000
_cell.length_b   1.000
_cell.length_c   1.000
_cell.angle_alpha   90.00
_cell.angle_beta   90.00
_cell.angle_gamma   90.00
#
_symmetry.space_group_name_H-M   'P 1'
#
loop_
_entity.id
_entity.type
_entity.pdbx_description
1 polymer ?
#
loop_
_entity_poly.entity_id
_entity_poly.type
_entity_poly.pdbx_seq_one_letter_code
_entity_poly.pdbx_strand_id
1 'polypeptide(L)'
;MSRPKLENMSLRQRIIWLTCGAVFIIGLLLVLFVNLIAPIFITQEIGSPDTQILINTVDENGNPSTVLAETPGPTGYTIWHDPGISRADPLLVVRILSVIGLISITGVGFFAAKLVAKESLKPVTQISDTARQISVQNLDQRLNYQGESDEIKTLADSFDRMLQRLQTNFEDQGEFISNLAHELRTPLTSLRMNLEVVNSCPQAKLEDYQDFSATAERSITRLERLVEDLLLLAKAEREIDCRPIILGVLFEEILEELTPIAERENVELKMSGDLELEVKGDPVLFNRAVANLIENGIHYNHPGG
;
A
#
# COMPACT_ATOMS: atom_id res chain seq x y z
N MET A 1 -14.62 -26.87 -17.46
CA MET A 1 -13.36 -26.15 -17.77
C MET A 1 -12.80 -25.62 -16.46
N SER A 2 -11.85 -26.35 -15.87
CA SER A 2 -11.34 -26.09 -14.53
C SER A 2 -10.32 -24.97 -14.58
N ARG A 3 -10.61 -23.81 -13.97
CA ARG A 3 -9.65 -22.70 -13.81
C ARG A 3 -8.41 -23.21 -13.06
N PRO A 4 -7.18 -22.85 -13.47
CA PRO A 4 -5.97 -23.36 -12.85
C PRO A 4 -5.89 -22.91 -11.38
N LYS A 5 -5.55 -23.85 -10.48
CA LYS A 5 -5.43 -23.71 -9.01
C LYS A 5 -4.49 -22.59 -8.50
N LEU A 6 -3.88 -21.81 -9.37
CA LEU A 6 -2.86 -20.80 -9.06
C LEU A 6 -3.44 -19.49 -8.51
N GLU A 7 -4.72 -19.19 -8.76
CA GLU A 7 -5.34 -17.93 -8.30
C GLU A 7 -5.52 -17.86 -6.77
N ASN A 8 -5.74 -18.99 -6.09
CA ASN A 8 -6.00 -19.01 -4.63
C ASN A 8 -4.74 -19.22 -3.77
N MET A 9 -3.54 -19.20 -4.36
CA MET A 9 -2.30 -19.43 -3.61
C MET A 9 -1.80 -18.17 -2.93
N SER A 10 -1.50 -18.26 -1.63
CA SER A 10 -0.91 -17.15 -0.88
C SER A 10 0.47 -16.77 -1.44
N LEU A 11 0.89 -15.53 -1.23
CA LEU A 11 2.20 -15.03 -1.70
C LEU A 11 3.35 -15.94 -1.26
N ARG A 12 3.27 -16.46 -0.03
CA ARG A 12 4.18 -17.46 0.52
C ARG A 12 4.25 -18.74 -0.33
N GLN A 13 3.10 -19.29 -0.70
CA GLN A 13 3.03 -20.50 -1.52
C GLN A 13 3.59 -20.25 -2.93
N ARG A 14 3.34 -19.08 -3.51
CA ARG A 14 3.86 -18.71 -4.84
C ARG A 14 5.38 -18.65 -4.85
N ILE A 15 6.01 -17.99 -3.87
CA ILE A 15 7.47 -17.89 -3.76
C ILE A 15 8.11 -19.27 -3.60
N ILE A 16 7.55 -20.13 -2.74
CA ILE A 16 8.04 -21.50 -2.54
C ILE A 16 7.94 -22.30 -3.85
N TRP A 17 6.80 -22.26 -4.54
CA TRP A 17 6.62 -23.01 -5.79
C TRP A 17 7.53 -22.51 -6.92
N LEU A 18 7.71 -21.20 -7.05
CA LEU A 18 8.62 -20.60 -8.03
C LEU A 18 10.08 -21.02 -7.80
N THR A 19 10.55 -20.88 -6.57
CA THR A 19 11.93 -21.23 -6.20
C THR A 19 12.19 -22.74 -6.32
N CYS A 20 11.26 -23.58 -5.86
CA CYS A 20 11.38 -25.03 -5.99
C CYS A 20 11.33 -25.49 -7.44
N GLY A 21 10.43 -24.90 -8.25
CA GLY A 21 10.34 -25.18 -9.68
C GLY A 21 11.64 -24.81 -10.40
N ALA A 22 12.22 -23.65 -10.10
CA ALA A 22 13.50 -23.23 -10.67
C ALA A 22 14.64 -24.19 -10.29
N VAL A 23 14.78 -24.53 -9.01
CA VAL A 23 15.80 -25.49 -8.53
C VAL A 23 15.62 -26.87 -9.18
N PHE A 24 14.38 -27.35 -9.30
CA PHE A 24 14.09 -28.63 -9.93
C PHE A 24 14.44 -28.62 -11.42
N ILE A 25 14.09 -27.57 -12.16
CA ILE A 25 14.39 -27.47 -13.60
C ILE A 25 15.91 -27.41 -13.81
N ILE A 26 16.62 -26.59 -13.04
CA ILE A 26 18.10 -26.48 -13.12
C ILE A 26 18.74 -27.83 -12.78
N GLY A 27 18.28 -28.48 -11.71
CA GLY A 27 18.76 -29.81 -11.32
C GLY A 27 18.48 -30.86 -12.39
N LEU A 28 17.29 -30.85 -12.99
CA LEU A 28 16.91 -31.78 -14.06
C LEU A 28 17.79 -31.61 -15.29
N LEU A 29 18.07 -30.36 -15.69
CA LEU A 29 18.97 -30.05 -16.80
C LEU A 29 20.39 -30.56 -16.52
N LEU A 30 20.89 -30.36 -15.28
CA LEU A 30 22.20 -30.87 -14.86
C LEU A 30 22.25 -32.41 -14.92
N VAL A 31 21.22 -33.08 -14.40
CA VAL A 31 21.11 -34.55 -14.47
C VAL A 31 21.10 -35.04 -15.91
N LEU A 32 20.31 -34.40 -16.79
CA LEU A 32 20.24 -34.76 -18.20
C LEU A 32 21.60 -34.57 -18.88
N PHE A 33 22.26 -33.45 -18.62
CA PHE A 33 23.60 -33.14 -19.13
C PHE A 33 24.64 -34.19 -18.70
N VAL A 34 24.71 -34.51 -17.41
CA VAL A 34 25.64 -35.53 -16.89
C VAL A 34 25.36 -36.90 -17.52
N ASN A 35 24.09 -37.29 -17.66
CA ASN A 35 23.73 -38.59 -18.23
C ASN A 35 23.92 -38.69 -19.75
N LEU A 36 23.89 -37.56 -20.47
CA LEU A 36 24.19 -37.52 -21.90
C LEU A 36 25.68 -37.59 -22.18
N ILE A 37 26.49 -36.99 -21.30
CA ILE A 37 27.94 -36.91 -21.44
C ILE A 37 28.68 -38.13 -20.87
N ALA A 38 28.22 -38.69 -19.75
CA ALA A 38 28.89 -39.81 -19.08
C ALA A 38 29.20 -41.02 -20.01
N PRO A 39 28.30 -41.45 -20.93
CA PRO A 39 28.63 -42.49 -21.90
C PRO A 39 29.81 -42.17 -22.79
N ILE A 40 29.95 -40.92 -23.25
CA ILE A 40 30.99 -40.51 -24.19
C ILE A 40 32.38 -40.64 -23.56
N PHE A 41 32.53 -40.22 -22.31
CA PHE A 41 33.81 -40.26 -21.60
C PHE A 41 34.15 -41.67 -21.08
N ILE A 42 33.18 -42.38 -20.51
CA ILE A 42 33.42 -43.70 -19.90
C ILE A 42 33.76 -44.75 -20.97
N THR A 43 33.14 -44.67 -22.15
CA THR A 43 33.47 -45.57 -23.27
C THR A 43 34.81 -45.28 -23.94
N GLN A 44 35.37 -44.08 -23.77
CA GLN A 44 36.69 -43.73 -24.31
C GLN A 44 37.86 -44.23 -23.44
N GLU A 45 37.71 -44.25 -22.12
CA GLU A 45 38.77 -44.73 -21.20
C GLU A 45 38.83 -46.26 -21.08
N ILE A 46 37.70 -46.94 -21.21
CA ILE A 46 37.62 -48.41 -21.19
C ILE A 46 37.65 -48.87 -22.64
N GLY A 47 38.85 -49.03 -23.20
CA GLY A 47 39.04 -49.59 -24.54
C GLY A 47 38.20 -50.85 -24.75
N SER A 48 37.64 -51.03 -25.95
CA SER A 48 36.79 -52.17 -26.28
C SER A 48 37.50 -53.49 -25.91
N PRO A 49 36.96 -54.31 -24.98
CA PRO A 49 37.66 -55.51 -24.51
C PRO A 49 37.88 -56.55 -25.60
N ASP A 50 37.06 -56.54 -26.65
CA ASP A 50 37.03 -57.57 -27.68
C ASP A 50 37.42 -57.01 -29.05
N THR A 51 38.68 -56.60 -29.20
CA THR A 51 39.25 -56.56 -30.56
C THR A 51 39.74 -57.96 -30.89
N GLN A 52 38.81 -58.82 -31.31
CA GLN A 52 39.14 -60.07 -31.97
C GLN A 52 39.89 -59.74 -33.27
N ILE A 53 41.18 -60.04 -33.30
CA ILE A 53 42.02 -59.79 -34.47
C ILE A 53 42.09 -61.09 -35.29
N LEU A 54 41.79 -61.00 -36.58
CA LEU A 54 42.00 -62.10 -37.51
C LEU A 54 43.48 -62.15 -37.87
N ILE A 55 44.16 -63.23 -37.48
CA ILE A 55 45.57 -63.43 -37.82
C ILE A 55 45.65 -64.53 -38.88
N ASN A 56 46.36 -64.24 -39.98
CA ASN A 56 46.71 -65.26 -40.97
C ASN A 56 47.88 -66.08 -40.43
N THR A 57 47.60 -67.35 -40.13
CA THR A 57 48.54 -68.38 -39.68
C THR A 57 48.67 -69.46 -40.76
N VAL A 58 49.51 -70.46 -40.54
CA VAL A 58 49.73 -71.58 -41.44
C VAL A 58 49.34 -72.85 -40.67
N ASP A 59 48.52 -73.71 -41.27
CA ASP A 59 48.14 -74.99 -40.64
C ASP A 59 49.33 -75.97 -40.58
N GLU A 60 49.17 -77.10 -39.87
CA GLU A 60 50.21 -78.13 -39.72
C GLU A 60 50.70 -78.70 -41.08
N ASN A 61 49.95 -78.48 -42.16
CA ASN A 61 50.24 -78.95 -43.50
C ASN A 61 50.82 -77.84 -44.41
N GLY A 62 51.09 -76.64 -43.90
CA GLY A 62 51.69 -75.55 -44.66
C GLY A 62 50.71 -74.66 -45.43
N ASN A 63 49.40 -74.81 -45.26
CA ASN A 63 48.40 -73.98 -45.95
C ASN A 63 48.05 -72.74 -45.12
N PRO A 64 47.85 -71.57 -45.77
CA PRO A 64 47.39 -70.38 -45.07
C PRO A 64 45.99 -70.61 -44.47
N SER A 65 45.85 -70.35 -43.17
CA SER A 65 44.62 -70.48 -42.39
C SER A 65 44.41 -69.23 -41.54
N THR A 66 43.20 -68.67 -41.53
CA THR A 66 42.89 -67.50 -40.70
C THR A 66 42.25 -67.98 -39.41
N VAL A 67 42.89 -67.70 -38.28
CA VAL A 67 42.39 -68.10 -36.95
C VAL A 67 42.11 -66.85 -36.12
N LEU A 68 41.01 -66.91 -35.38
CA LEU A 68 40.69 -65.95 -34.33
C LEU A 68 41.68 -66.15 -33.18
N ALA A 69 42.60 -65.21 -33.00
CA ALA A 69 43.61 -65.29 -31.96
C ALA A 69 43.43 -64.13 -30.97
N GLU A 70 43.33 -64.49 -29.70
CA GLU A 70 43.58 -63.58 -28.59
C GLU A 70 45.10 -63.49 -28.44
N THR A 71 45.70 -62.35 -28.73
CA THR A 71 47.16 -62.20 -28.70
C THR A 71 47.71 -62.44 -27.28
N PRO A 72 48.75 -63.26 -27.09
CA PRO A 72 49.58 -63.12 -25.90
C PRO A 72 50.25 -61.74 -25.98
N GLY A 73 50.05 -60.92 -24.96
CA GLY A 73 50.79 -59.65 -24.84
C GLY A 73 52.30 -59.90 -24.85
N PRO A 74 53.12 -58.88 -25.20
CA PRO A 74 54.58 -59.02 -25.19
C PRO A 74 55.06 -59.57 -23.84
N THR A 75 55.98 -60.53 -23.88
CA THR A 75 56.55 -61.20 -22.70
C THR A 75 57.02 -60.16 -21.67
N GLY A 76 56.26 -60.03 -20.58
CA GLY A 76 56.44 -58.97 -19.57
C GLY A 76 55.15 -58.30 -19.11
N TYR A 77 54.03 -58.47 -19.82
CA TYR A 77 52.72 -57.94 -19.42
C TYR A 77 51.71 -59.06 -19.14
N THR A 78 51.19 -59.13 -17.92
CA THR A 78 50.05 -59.98 -17.58
C THR A 78 48.78 -59.38 -18.17
N ILE A 79 48.09 -60.10 -19.05
CA ILE A 79 46.69 -59.80 -19.39
C ILE A 79 45.90 -60.08 -18.11
N TRP A 80 45.35 -59.03 -17.51
CA TRP A 80 44.47 -59.18 -16.36
C TRP A 80 43.18 -59.83 -16.84
N HIS A 81 42.97 -61.11 -16.49
CA HIS A 81 41.62 -61.67 -16.47
C HIS A 81 40.82 -60.86 -15.45
N ASP A 82 39.78 -60.16 -15.91
CA ASP A 82 38.91 -59.39 -15.03
C ASP A 82 38.28 -60.38 -14.02
N PRO A 83 38.56 -60.26 -12.71
CA PRO A 83 37.94 -61.11 -11.72
C PRO A 83 36.44 -60.80 -11.77
N GLY A 84 35.59 -61.83 -11.85
CA GLY A 84 34.13 -61.77 -12.03
C GLY A 84 33.32 -61.05 -10.94
N ILE A 85 33.85 -59.97 -10.38
CA ILE A 85 33.11 -58.92 -9.70
C ILE A 85 32.25 -58.27 -10.79
N SER A 86 30.95 -58.52 -10.77
CA SER A 86 29.99 -57.81 -11.63
C SER A 86 30.16 -56.31 -11.40
N ARG A 87 30.95 -55.63 -12.25
CA ARG A 87 30.99 -54.18 -12.28
C ARG A 87 29.57 -53.76 -12.64
N ALA A 88 28.84 -53.16 -11.68
CA ALA A 88 27.60 -52.49 -12.01
C ALA A 88 27.90 -51.55 -13.17
N ASP A 89 27.09 -51.60 -14.23
CA ASP A 89 27.28 -50.75 -15.41
C ASP A 89 27.57 -49.33 -14.91
N PRO A 90 28.75 -48.75 -15.17
CA PRO A 90 29.14 -47.47 -14.57
C PRO A 90 28.12 -46.36 -14.92
N LEU A 91 27.42 -46.53 -16.04
CA LEU A 91 26.29 -45.70 -16.47
C LEU A 91 25.06 -45.83 -15.57
N LEU A 92 24.74 -47.02 -15.06
CA LEU A 92 23.63 -47.25 -14.13
C LEU A 92 23.93 -46.57 -12.78
N VAL A 93 25.18 -46.67 -12.29
CA VAL A 93 25.60 -46.00 -11.05
C VAL A 93 25.47 -44.48 -11.18
N VAL A 94 25.96 -43.90 -12.28
CA VAL A 94 25.82 -42.45 -12.56
C VAL A 94 24.35 -42.04 -12.65
N ARG A 95 23.49 -42.82 -13.31
CA ARG A 95 22.04 -42.58 -13.38
C ARG A 95 21.41 -42.55 -11.99
N ILE A 96 21.64 -43.57 -11.17
CA ILE A 96 21.07 -43.63 -9.82
C ILE A 96 21.56 -42.47 -8.95
N LEU A 97 22.87 -42.19 -8.94
CA LEU A 97 23.43 -41.09 -8.17
C LEU A 97 22.89 -39.72 -8.63
N SER A 98 22.71 -39.54 -9.93
CA SER A 98 22.15 -38.30 -10.49
C SER A 98 20.68 -38.08 -10.07
N VAL A 99 19.86 -39.14 -10.05
CA VAL A 99 18.45 -39.06 -9.59
C VAL A 99 18.37 -38.81 -8.09
N ILE A 100 19.19 -39.52 -7.29
CA ILE A 100 19.27 -39.30 -5.83
C ILE A 100 19.72 -37.86 -5.54
N GLY A 101 20.72 -37.37 -6.28
CA GLY A 101 21.19 -35.98 -6.19
C GLY A 101 20.08 -34.98 -6.49
N LEU A 102 19.29 -35.22 -7.54
CA LEU A 102 18.16 -34.36 -7.90
C LEU A 102 17.06 -34.32 -6.82
N ILE A 103 16.68 -35.48 -6.30
CA ILE A 103 15.68 -35.56 -5.22
C ILE A 103 16.20 -34.85 -3.97
N SER A 104 17.47 -35.06 -3.63
CA SER A 104 18.09 -34.45 -2.45
C SER A 104 18.17 -32.92 -2.56
N ILE A 105 18.67 -32.39 -3.68
CA ILE A 105 18.79 -30.94 -3.87
C ILE A 105 17.42 -30.25 -3.93
N THR A 106 16.42 -30.90 -4.54
CA THR A 106 15.05 -30.38 -4.60
C THR A 106 14.40 -30.39 -3.22
N GLY A 107 14.58 -31.46 -2.44
CA GLY A 107 14.06 -31.57 -1.08
C GLY A 107 14.68 -30.53 -0.14
N VAL A 108 16.01 -30.36 -0.19
CA VAL A 108 16.73 -29.33 0.58
C VAL A 108 16.29 -27.93 0.14
N GLY A 109 16.19 -27.68 -1.17
CA GLY A 109 15.73 -26.40 -1.72
C GLY A 109 14.31 -26.05 -1.26
N PHE A 110 13.40 -27.02 -1.25
CA PHE A 110 12.03 -26.83 -0.75
C PHE A 110 11.99 -26.45 0.73
N PHE A 111 12.78 -27.14 1.56
CA PHE A 111 12.82 -26.85 2.98
C PHE A 111 13.44 -25.47 3.26
N ALA A 112 14.55 -25.14 2.59
CA ALA A 112 15.19 -23.83 2.69
C ALA A 112 14.25 -22.69 2.24
N ALA A 113 13.62 -22.83 1.07
CA ALA A 113 12.66 -21.84 0.57
C ALA A 113 11.48 -21.62 1.52
N LYS A 114 10.97 -22.71 2.14
CA LYS A 114 9.88 -22.63 3.12
C LYS A 114 10.27 -21.88 4.39
N LEU A 115 11.52 -22.02 4.84
CA LEU A 115 12.04 -21.31 6.02
C LEU A 115 12.23 -19.82 5.72
N VAL A 116 12.91 -19.48 4.62
CA VAL A 116 13.13 -18.09 4.20
C VAL A 116 11.79 -17.37 4.01
N ALA A 117 10.86 -17.97 3.25
CA ALA A 117 9.54 -17.37 3.03
C ALA A 117 8.71 -17.24 4.31
N LYS A 118 9.00 -18.01 5.37
CA LYS A 118 8.32 -17.84 6.67
C LYS A 118 8.83 -16.59 7.38
N GLU A 119 10.14 -16.40 7.43
CA GLU A 119 10.74 -15.30 8.17
C GLU A 119 10.57 -13.96 7.44
N SER A 120 10.75 -13.93 6.11
CA SER A 120 10.60 -12.70 5.31
C SER A 120 9.18 -12.15 5.28
N LEU A 121 8.14 -12.99 5.41
CA LEU A 121 6.74 -12.54 5.40
C LEU A 121 6.14 -12.33 6.79
N LYS A 122 6.84 -12.73 7.85
CA LYS A 122 6.38 -12.55 9.24
C LYS A 122 6.09 -11.07 9.58
N PRO A 123 6.92 -10.08 9.17
CA PRO A 123 6.60 -8.67 9.33
C PRO A 123 5.28 -8.24 8.68
N VAL A 124 5.00 -8.73 7.47
CA VAL A 124 3.77 -8.40 6.73
C VAL A 124 2.54 -8.88 7.48
N THR A 125 2.60 -10.08 8.06
CA THR A 125 1.49 -10.58 8.89
C THR A 125 1.31 -9.75 10.15
N GLN A 126 2.39 -9.33 10.81
CA GLN A 126 2.31 -8.47 12.00
C GLN A 126 1.68 -7.12 11.67
N ILE A 127 2.13 -6.47 10.58
CA ILE A 127 1.55 -5.21 10.11
C ILE A 127 0.05 -5.40 9.80
N SER A 128 -0.31 -6.47 9.09
CA SER A 128 -1.71 -6.75 8.77
C SER A 128 -2.58 -7.01 10.00
N ASP A 129 -2.05 -7.66 11.03
CA ASP A 129 -2.78 -7.96 12.25
C ASP A 129 -2.97 -6.69 13.10
N THR A 130 -1.93 -5.86 13.22
CA THR A 130 -2.05 -4.54 13.86
C THR A 130 -3.02 -3.64 13.10
N ALA A 131 -2.93 -3.58 11.77
CA ALA A 131 -3.84 -2.79 10.95
C ALA A 131 -5.32 -3.21 11.10
N ARG A 132 -5.61 -4.49 11.35
CA ARG A 132 -6.97 -4.98 11.62
C ARG A 132 -7.51 -4.57 12.99
N GLN A 133 -6.62 -4.28 13.94
CA GLN A 133 -7.00 -3.85 15.29
C GLN A 133 -7.20 -2.33 15.39
N ILE A 134 -6.72 -1.59 14.40
CA ILE A 134 -6.92 -0.14 14.33
C ILE A 134 -8.37 0.14 13.96
N SER A 135 -8.99 0.99 14.77
CA SER A 135 -10.35 1.49 14.63
C SER A 135 -10.35 3.00 14.89
N VAL A 136 -11.50 3.64 14.67
CA VAL A 136 -11.67 5.08 14.92
C VAL A 136 -11.38 5.45 16.40
N GLN A 137 -11.52 4.50 17.34
CA GLN A 137 -11.34 4.74 18.77
C GLN A 137 -9.86 4.70 19.22
N ASN A 138 -8.96 4.15 18.40
CA ASN A 138 -7.54 3.95 18.71
C ASN A 138 -6.65 4.34 17.51
N LEU A 139 -7.01 5.45 16.85
CA LEU A 139 -6.25 6.03 15.74
C LEU A 139 -4.87 6.55 16.16
N ASP A 140 -4.59 6.66 17.46
CA ASP A 140 -3.28 7.00 18.04
C ASP A 140 -2.27 5.84 17.96
N GLN A 141 -2.75 4.61 17.77
CA GLN A 141 -1.89 3.45 17.58
C GLN A 141 -1.08 3.57 16.28
N ARG A 142 0.17 3.11 16.32
CA ARG A 142 1.08 3.09 15.18
C ARG A 142 1.60 1.68 14.94
N LEU A 143 1.94 1.39 13.69
CA LEU A 143 2.65 0.17 13.34
C LEU A 143 4.06 0.18 13.94
N ASN A 144 4.75 1.35 13.90
CA ASN A 144 6.07 1.55 14.48
C ASN A 144 7.05 0.39 14.16
N TYR A 145 7.13 0.04 12.88
CA TYR A 145 7.92 -1.11 12.47
C TYR A 145 9.43 -0.79 12.54
N GLN A 146 10.13 -1.42 13.49
CA GLN A 146 11.55 -1.22 13.76
C GLN A 146 12.48 -2.13 12.94
N GLY A 147 12.01 -2.62 11.79
CA GLY A 147 12.80 -3.47 10.91
C GLY A 147 13.87 -2.72 10.12
N GLU A 148 14.57 -3.49 9.28
CA GLU A 148 15.54 -2.97 8.31
C GLU A 148 14.88 -1.97 7.36
N SER A 149 15.67 -1.09 6.78
CA SER A 149 15.19 -0.07 5.84
C SER A 149 14.93 -0.67 4.45
N ASP A 150 13.90 -1.50 4.36
CA ASP A 150 13.46 -2.21 3.18
C ASP A 150 12.07 -1.74 2.69
N GLU A 151 11.50 -2.47 1.73
CA GLU A 151 10.16 -2.20 1.20
C GLU A 151 9.07 -2.36 2.27
N ILE A 152 9.28 -3.23 3.26
CA ILE A 152 8.32 -3.46 4.33
C ILE A 152 8.28 -2.26 5.28
N LYS A 153 9.44 -1.70 5.63
CA LYS A 153 9.50 -0.47 6.43
C LYS A 153 8.88 0.71 5.70
N THR A 154 9.17 0.86 4.41
CA THR A 154 8.58 1.92 3.58
C THR A 154 7.05 1.83 3.56
N LEU A 155 6.50 0.61 3.48
CA LEU A 155 5.06 0.37 3.56
C LEU A 155 4.49 0.73 4.94
N ALA A 156 5.16 0.31 6.02
CA ALA A 156 4.75 0.60 7.39
C ALA A 156 4.73 2.12 7.66
N ASP A 157 5.78 2.84 7.27
CA ASP A 157 5.89 4.29 7.42
C ASP A 157 4.79 5.02 6.62
N SER A 158 4.48 4.54 5.42
CA SER A 158 3.40 5.09 4.60
C SER A 158 2.03 4.91 5.25
N PHE A 159 1.80 3.74 5.87
CA PHE A 159 0.58 3.47 6.61
C PHE A 159 0.48 4.33 7.88
N ASP A 160 1.57 4.49 8.62
CA ASP A 160 1.62 5.38 9.80
C ASP A 160 1.34 6.85 9.43
N ARG A 161 1.83 7.33 8.28
CA ARG A 161 1.47 8.67 7.75
C ARG A 161 -0.01 8.78 7.40
N MET A 162 -0.61 7.73 6.85
CA MET A 162 -2.05 7.70 6.57
C MET A 162 -2.86 7.76 7.87
N LEU A 163 -2.48 6.98 8.88
CA LEU A 163 -3.10 7.01 10.21
C LEU A 163 -2.99 8.38 10.86
N GLN A 164 -1.83 9.02 10.76
CA GLN A 164 -1.63 10.38 11.29
C GLN A 164 -2.59 11.38 10.63
N ARG A 165 -2.73 11.34 9.29
CA ARG A 165 -3.68 12.21 8.59
C ARG A 165 -5.12 11.95 9.00
N LEU A 166 -5.51 10.69 9.16
CA LEU A 166 -6.84 10.34 9.64
C LEU A 166 -7.09 10.85 11.06
N GLN A 167 -6.13 10.65 11.97
CA GLN A 167 -6.22 11.13 13.34
C GLN A 167 -6.43 12.65 13.38
N THR A 168 -5.60 13.43 12.69
CA THR A 168 -5.73 14.88 12.62
C THR A 168 -7.11 15.29 12.13
N ASN A 169 -7.60 14.70 11.03
CA ASN A 169 -8.93 15.04 10.51
C ASN A 169 -10.06 14.72 11.50
N PHE A 170 -9.98 13.62 12.25
CA PHE A 170 -10.97 13.26 13.25
C PHE A 170 -10.91 14.15 14.50
N GLU A 171 -9.70 14.54 14.93
CA GLU A 171 -9.50 15.49 16.03
C GLU A 171 -10.08 16.86 15.68
N ASP A 172 -9.75 17.38 14.50
CA ASP A 172 -10.26 18.66 13.99
C ASP A 172 -11.80 18.65 13.89
N GLN A 173 -12.37 17.56 13.35
CA GLN A 173 -13.82 17.40 13.27
C GLN A 173 -14.48 17.31 14.65
N GLY A 174 -13.84 16.62 15.61
CA GLY A 174 -14.33 16.49 16.98
C GLY A 174 -14.34 17.82 17.74
N GLU A 175 -13.26 18.58 17.65
CA GLU A 175 -13.17 19.92 18.22
C GLU A 175 -14.22 20.85 17.61
N PHE A 176 -14.37 20.80 16.28
CA PHE A 176 -15.37 21.58 15.56
C PHE A 176 -16.80 21.26 16.04
N ILE A 177 -17.18 19.98 16.08
CA ILE A 177 -18.52 19.56 16.57
C ILE A 177 -18.75 20.02 18.02
N SER A 178 -17.73 19.92 18.87
CA SER A 178 -17.82 20.37 20.27
C SER A 178 -18.06 21.89 20.36
N ASN A 179 -17.29 22.67 19.60
CA ASN A 179 -17.41 24.13 19.56
C ASN A 179 -18.79 24.56 19.02
N LEU A 180 -19.26 23.93 17.95
CA LEU A 180 -20.62 24.15 17.43
C LEU A 180 -21.70 23.83 18.45
N ALA A 181 -21.60 22.70 19.16
CA ALA A 181 -22.58 22.33 20.16
C ALA A 181 -22.65 23.37 21.29
N HIS A 182 -21.52 23.99 21.63
CA HIS A 182 -21.48 25.08 22.59
C HIS A 182 -22.11 26.37 22.06
N GLU A 183 -21.72 26.78 20.85
CA GLU A 183 -22.24 27.98 20.17
C GLU A 183 -23.75 27.92 19.90
N LEU A 184 -24.30 26.74 19.61
CA LEU A 184 -25.75 26.53 19.45
C LEU A 184 -26.50 26.53 20.78
N ARG A 185 -25.88 26.03 21.86
CA ARG A 185 -26.54 25.92 23.18
C ARG A 185 -26.86 27.29 23.77
N THR A 186 -25.98 28.27 23.58
CA THR A 186 -26.14 29.62 24.13
C THR A 186 -27.42 30.34 23.64
N PRO A 187 -27.66 30.54 22.33
CA PRO A 187 -28.87 31.17 21.83
C PRO A 187 -30.12 30.34 22.14
N LEU A 188 -30.05 29.00 22.11
CA LEU A 188 -31.17 28.14 22.50
C LEU A 188 -31.54 28.29 23.98
N THR A 189 -30.55 28.38 24.86
CA THR A 189 -30.78 28.59 26.30
C THR A 189 -31.37 29.97 26.55
N SER A 190 -30.89 30.99 25.83
CA SER A 190 -31.45 32.35 25.90
C SER A 190 -32.91 32.39 25.44
N LEU A 191 -33.24 31.77 24.30
CA LEU A 191 -34.62 31.64 23.81
C LEU A 191 -35.52 30.96 24.85
N ARG A 192 -35.05 29.85 25.44
CA ARG A 192 -35.80 29.10 26.44
C ARG A 192 -36.06 29.92 27.70
N MET A 193 -35.04 30.58 28.25
CA MET A 193 -35.16 31.41 29.44
C MET A 193 -36.12 32.59 29.20
N ASN A 194 -36.00 33.26 28.05
CA ASN A 194 -36.89 34.37 27.69
C ASN A 194 -38.34 33.89 27.55
N LEU A 195 -38.58 32.73 26.93
CA LEU A 195 -39.91 32.11 26.86
C LEU A 195 -40.47 31.75 28.24
N GLU A 196 -39.63 31.22 29.13
CA GLU A 196 -40.03 30.89 30.51
C GLU A 196 -40.42 32.14 31.31
N VAL A 197 -39.66 33.24 31.17
CA VAL A 197 -39.97 34.52 31.84
C VAL A 197 -41.30 35.09 31.38
N VAL A 198 -41.54 35.15 30.06
CA VAL A 198 -42.79 35.70 29.50
C VAL A 198 -44.00 34.85 29.91
N ASN A 199 -43.87 33.52 29.89
CA ASN A 199 -44.96 32.62 30.30
C ASN A 199 -45.23 32.66 31.81
N SER A 200 -44.24 33.04 32.63
CA SER A 200 -44.36 33.06 34.09
C SER A 200 -44.83 34.40 34.66
N CYS A 201 -45.05 35.42 33.82
CA CYS A 201 -45.45 36.77 34.23
C CYS A 201 -46.91 37.07 33.83
N PRO A 202 -47.90 36.90 34.75
CA PRO A 202 -49.32 37.12 34.46
C PRO A 202 -49.69 38.58 34.17
N GLN A 203 -48.80 39.53 34.46
CA GLN A 203 -48.99 40.97 34.29
C GLN A 203 -48.04 41.57 33.24
N ALA A 204 -47.47 40.73 32.36
CA ALA A 204 -46.60 41.19 31.28
C ALA A 204 -47.33 42.21 30.40
N LYS A 205 -46.66 43.33 30.11
CA LYS A 205 -47.16 44.40 29.26
C LYS A 205 -46.76 44.13 27.81
N LEU A 206 -47.38 44.86 26.88
CA LEU A 206 -47.05 44.77 25.45
C LEU A 206 -45.55 45.02 25.18
N GLU A 207 -44.93 45.92 25.94
CA GLU A 207 -43.49 46.23 25.87
C GLU A 207 -42.62 45.00 26.18
N ASP A 208 -42.98 44.19 27.19
CA ASP A 208 -42.25 42.97 27.55
C ASP A 208 -42.28 41.93 26.41
N TYR A 209 -43.40 41.83 25.68
CA TYR A 209 -43.53 40.95 24.52
C TYR A 209 -42.73 41.46 23.31
N GLN A 210 -42.61 42.78 23.13
CA GLN A 210 -41.78 43.37 22.07
C GLN A 210 -40.29 43.12 22.33
N ASP A 211 -39.84 43.29 23.57
CA ASP A 211 -38.46 42.99 23.97
C ASP A 211 -38.14 41.50 23.84
N PHE A 212 -39.10 40.63 24.20
CA PHE A 212 -39.01 39.20 23.94
C PHE A 212 -38.86 38.90 22.45
N SER A 213 -39.74 39.45 21.61
CA SER A 213 -39.72 39.23 20.16
C SER A 213 -38.39 39.68 19.56
N ALA A 214 -37.89 40.86 19.94
CA ALA A 214 -36.61 41.37 19.48
C ALA A 214 -35.41 40.51 19.93
N THR A 215 -35.49 39.91 21.13
CA THR A 215 -34.44 39.00 21.64
C THR A 215 -34.51 37.63 20.97
N ALA A 216 -35.73 37.15 20.69
CA ALA A 216 -35.95 35.90 19.98
C ALA A 216 -35.48 36.00 18.52
N GLU A 217 -35.81 37.08 17.81
CA GLU A 217 -35.32 37.33 16.46
C GLU A 217 -33.80 37.35 16.40
N ARG A 218 -33.12 38.11 17.29
CA ARG A 218 -31.66 38.11 17.36
C ARG A 218 -31.06 36.71 17.58
N SER A 219 -31.70 35.90 18.42
CA SER A 219 -31.23 34.54 18.70
C SER A 219 -31.44 33.60 17.51
N ILE A 220 -32.56 33.74 16.79
CA ILE A 220 -32.87 32.97 15.58
C ILE A 220 -31.90 33.36 14.46
N THR A 221 -31.69 34.65 14.20
CA THR A 221 -30.73 35.12 13.19
C THR A 221 -29.32 34.62 13.48
N ARG A 222 -28.90 34.58 14.77
CA ARG A 222 -27.62 33.97 15.14
C ARG A 222 -27.56 32.47 14.83
N LEU A 223 -28.64 31.73 15.11
CA LEU A 223 -28.72 30.30 14.78
C LEU A 223 -28.68 30.07 13.26
N GLU A 224 -29.36 30.90 12.47
CA GLU A 224 -29.34 30.82 11.01
C GLU A 224 -27.93 31.05 10.46
N ARG A 225 -27.23 32.09 10.93
CA ARG A 225 -25.82 32.35 10.57
C ARG A 225 -24.91 31.17 10.91
N LEU A 226 -25.03 30.60 12.11
CA LEU A 226 -24.25 29.42 12.52
C LEU A 226 -24.51 28.20 11.62
N VAL A 227 -25.75 27.99 11.18
CA VAL A 227 -26.11 26.89 10.28
C VAL A 227 -25.55 27.14 8.87
N GLU A 228 -25.62 28.37 8.37
CA GLU A 228 -25.00 28.73 7.09
C GLU A 228 -23.49 28.51 7.09
N ASP A 229 -22.81 28.97 8.14
CA ASP A 229 -21.37 28.83 8.29
C ASP A 229 -20.97 27.35 8.37
N LEU A 230 -21.77 26.51 9.04
CA LEU A 230 -21.60 25.06 9.09
C LEU A 230 -21.73 24.40 7.71
N LEU A 231 -22.77 24.78 6.96
CA LEU A 231 -22.99 24.25 5.60
C LEU A 231 -21.90 24.69 4.63
N LEU A 232 -21.35 25.88 4.82
CA LEU A 232 -20.24 26.40 4.03
C LEU A 232 -18.94 25.67 4.34
N LEU A 233 -18.63 25.42 5.62
CA LEU A 233 -17.44 24.64 6.00
C LEU A 233 -17.52 23.21 5.45
N ALA A 234 -18.68 22.56 5.57
CA ALA A 234 -18.91 21.22 5.02
C ALA A 234 -18.78 21.17 3.48
N LYS A 235 -19.00 22.29 2.78
CA LYS A 235 -18.74 22.41 1.34
C LYS A 235 -17.27 22.69 1.03
N ALA A 236 -16.56 23.45 1.87
CA ALA A 236 -15.15 23.77 1.69
C ALA A 236 -14.23 22.54 1.80
N GLU A 237 -14.68 21.46 2.48
CA GLU A 237 -14.00 20.15 2.47
C GLU A 237 -14.08 19.42 1.11
N ARG A 238 -14.89 19.89 0.16
CA ARG A 238 -14.94 19.36 -1.22
C ARG A 238 -13.93 20.11 -2.11
N GLU A 239 -13.66 19.58 -3.30
CA GLU A 239 -12.82 20.27 -4.29
C GLU A 239 -13.30 21.71 -4.51
N ILE A 240 -12.43 22.67 -4.23
CA ILE A 240 -12.67 24.10 -4.41
C ILE A 240 -12.72 24.38 -5.92
N ASP A 241 -13.83 24.96 -6.38
CA ASP A 241 -14.01 25.33 -7.78
C ASP A 241 -13.30 26.66 -8.06
N CYS A 242 -11.99 26.57 -8.30
CA CYS A 242 -11.15 27.72 -8.56
C CYS A 242 -11.44 28.34 -9.93
N ARG A 243 -12.08 29.50 -9.93
CA ARG A 243 -12.37 30.31 -11.13
C ARG A 243 -11.76 31.70 -10.99
N PRO A 244 -11.57 32.44 -12.10
CA PRO A 244 -11.20 33.84 -12.05
C PRO A 244 -12.24 34.70 -11.32
N ILE A 245 -11.77 35.57 -10.42
CA ILE A 245 -12.57 36.55 -9.67
C ILE A 245 -11.95 37.92 -9.91
N ILE A 246 -12.76 38.88 -10.37
CA ILE A 246 -12.36 40.29 -10.50
C ILE A 246 -12.68 40.97 -9.17
N LEU A 247 -11.66 41.47 -8.47
CA LEU A 247 -11.82 41.97 -7.10
C LEU A 247 -12.74 43.19 -7.00
N GLY A 248 -12.71 44.10 -7.99
CA GLY A 248 -13.54 45.29 -7.99
C GLY A 248 -15.04 45.00 -7.92
N VAL A 249 -15.52 44.12 -8.80
CA VAL A 249 -16.94 43.71 -8.85
C VAL A 249 -17.36 43.09 -7.53
N LEU A 250 -16.52 42.21 -6.98
CA LEU A 250 -16.82 41.51 -5.75
C LEU A 250 -16.88 42.47 -4.55
N PHE A 251 -15.91 43.37 -4.42
CA PHE A 251 -15.88 44.32 -3.30
C PHE A 251 -17.02 45.33 -3.40
N GLU A 252 -17.40 45.77 -4.59
CA GLU A 252 -18.59 46.61 -4.79
C GLU A 252 -19.86 45.93 -4.26
N GLU A 253 -20.09 44.66 -4.63
CA GLU A 253 -21.24 43.87 -4.13
C GLU A 253 -21.24 43.75 -2.60
N ILE A 254 -20.09 43.43 -2.00
CA ILE A 254 -19.98 43.26 -0.54
C ILE A 254 -20.18 44.59 0.19
N LEU A 255 -19.63 45.69 -0.33
CA LEU A 255 -19.77 47.00 0.29
C LEU A 255 -21.22 47.50 0.18
N GLU A 256 -21.90 47.26 -0.93
CA GLU A 256 -23.32 47.59 -1.07
C GLU A 256 -24.18 46.83 -0.04
N GLU A 257 -23.89 45.54 0.18
CA GLU A 257 -24.57 44.72 1.19
C GLU A 257 -24.32 45.21 2.64
N LEU A 258 -23.08 45.61 2.96
CA LEU A 258 -22.68 45.97 4.32
C LEU A 258 -22.86 47.46 4.67
N THR A 259 -23.10 48.33 3.68
CA THR A 259 -23.31 49.78 3.90
C THR A 259 -24.41 50.08 4.94
N PRO A 260 -25.60 49.45 4.90
CA PRO A 260 -26.64 49.71 5.90
C PRO A 260 -26.24 49.36 7.34
N ILE A 261 -25.33 48.39 7.51
CA ILE A 261 -24.81 47.99 8.82
C ILE A 261 -23.77 49.00 9.29
N ALA A 262 -22.85 49.39 8.40
CA ALA A 262 -21.84 50.40 8.70
C ALA A 262 -22.45 51.77 9.06
N GLU A 263 -23.51 52.20 8.38
CA GLU A 263 -24.24 53.42 8.70
C GLU A 263 -24.88 53.38 10.10
N ARG A 264 -25.44 52.24 10.49
CA ARG A 264 -26.03 52.05 11.83
C ARG A 264 -24.99 52.12 12.94
N GLU A 265 -23.80 51.58 12.69
CA GLU A 265 -22.67 51.59 13.63
C GLU A 265 -21.80 52.86 13.51
N ASN A 266 -22.16 53.79 12.61
CA ASN A 266 -21.44 55.04 12.35
C ASN A 266 -19.95 54.83 11.96
N VAL A 267 -19.71 53.84 11.09
CA VAL A 267 -18.40 53.46 10.55
C VAL A 267 -18.33 53.82 9.06
N GLU A 268 -17.21 54.43 8.62
CA GLU A 268 -17.00 54.78 7.22
C GLU A 268 -16.30 53.62 6.47
N LEU A 269 -16.92 53.12 5.41
CA LEU A 269 -16.31 52.11 4.53
C LEU A 269 -15.54 52.79 3.39
N LYS A 270 -14.23 52.46 3.27
CA LYS A 270 -13.36 52.97 2.20
C LYS A 270 -12.73 51.82 1.42
N MET A 271 -12.89 51.86 0.10
CA MET A 271 -12.22 50.94 -0.81
C MET A 271 -11.00 51.64 -1.44
N SER A 272 -9.83 50.99 -1.40
CA SER A 272 -8.61 51.47 -2.04
C SER A 272 -7.76 50.30 -2.53
N GLY A 273 -7.19 50.40 -3.73
CA GLY A 273 -6.39 49.35 -4.33
C GLY A 273 -6.57 49.25 -5.85
N ASP A 274 -5.97 48.23 -6.45
CA ASP A 274 -6.18 47.86 -7.85
C ASP A 274 -7.43 46.98 -7.96
N LEU A 275 -8.51 47.54 -8.52
CA LEU A 275 -9.82 46.90 -8.63
C LEU A 275 -9.95 46.03 -9.89
N GLU A 276 -9.01 46.14 -10.84
CA GLU A 276 -8.96 45.31 -12.04
C GLU A 276 -8.20 43.99 -11.79
N LEU A 277 -7.66 43.79 -10.58
CA LEU A 277 -6.90 42.61 -10.22
C LEU A 277 -7.77 41.35 -10.27
N GLU A 278 -7.28 40.35 -11.00
CA GLU A 278 -7.89 39.04 -11.12
C GLU A 278 -7.19 38.03 -10.19
N VAL A 279 -7.97 37.35 -9.35
CA VAL A 279 -7.49 36.27 -8.48
C VAL A 279 -8.19 34.95 -8.82
N LYS A 280 -7.50 33.83 -8.63
CA LYS A 280 -8.12 32.50 -8.76
C LYS A 280 -8.59 32.01 -7.40
N GLY A 281 -9.88 31.70 -7.30
CA GLY A 281 -10.49 31.15 -6.09
C GLY A 281 -11.92 30.73 -6.33
N ASP A 282 -12.58 30.18 -5.31
CA ASP A 282 -14.02 29.97 -5.33
C ASP A 282 -14.72 31.32 -5.04
N PRO A 283 -15.53 31.87 -5.97
CA PRO A 283 -16.16 33.17 -5.79
C PRO A 283 -17.04 33.27 -4.55
N VAL A 284 -17.73 32.17 -4.18
CA VAL A 284 -18.65 32.14 -3.05
C VAL A 284 -17.89 32.14 -1.73
N LEU A 285 -16.85 31.29 -1.62
CA LEU A 285 -16.02 31.23 -0.42
C LEU A 285 -15.23 32.54 -0.23
N PHE A 286 -14.72 33.11 -1.31
CA PHE A 286 -13.97 34.36 -1.27
C PHE A 286 -14.87 35.53 -0.87
N ASN A 287 -16.09 35.62 -1.45
CA ASN A 287 -17.07 36.63 -1.05
C ASN A 287 -17.33 36.59 0.46
N ARG A 288 -17.70 35.41 0.98
CA ARG A 288 -18.03 35.23 2.40
C ARG A 288 -16.84 35.54 3.31
N ALA A 289 -15.63 35.11 2.95
CA ALA A 289 -14.43 35.38 3.74
C ALA A 289 -14.18 36.90 3.88
N VAL A 290 -14.29 37.64 2.77
CA VAL A 290 -14.12 39.10 2.77
C VAL A 290 -15.27 39.79 3.51
N ALA A 291 -16.52 39.41 3.24
CA ALA A 291 -17.68 39.96 3.92
C ALA A 291 -17.60 39.78 5.44
N ASN A 292 -17.22 38.58 5.92
CA ASN A 292 -17.02 38.31 7.34
C ASN A 292 -15.91 39.18 7.96
N LEU A 293 -14.82 39.43 7.24
CA LEU A 293 -13.75 40.33 7.72
C LEU A 293 -14.21 41.78 7.82
N ILE A 294 -14.98 42.26 6.84
CA ILE A 294 -15.51 43.62 6.84
C ILE A 294 -16.60 43.78 7.90
N GLU A 295 -17.51 42.82 8.05
CA GLU A 295 -18.54 42.81 9.10
C GLU A 295 -17.91 42.83 10.50
N ASN A 296 -16.87 42.02 10.74
CA ASN A 296 -16.07 42.09 11.96
C ASN A 296 -15.39 43.46 12.12
N GLY A 297 -14.85 44.00 11.03
CA GLY A 297 -14.27 45.33 10.99
C GLY A 297 -15.25 46.41 11.43
N ILE A 298 -16.52 46.32 11.03
CA ILE A 298 -17.59 47.25 11.43
C ILE A 298 -17.94 47.07 12.92
N HIS A 299 -18.21 45.83 13.36
CA HIS A 299 -18.68 45.55 14.72
C HIS A 299 -17.67 45.86 15.83
N TYR A 300 -16.38 45.70 15.54
CA TYR A 300 -15.32 45.92 16.51
C TYR A 300 -14.61 47.26 16.32
N ASN A 301 -15.11 48.14 15.44
CA ASN A 301 -14.53 49.48 15.28
C ASN A 301 -15.01 50.49 16.33
N HIS A 302 -14.40 51.67 16.30
CA HIS A 302 -14.93 52.84 16.98
C HIS A 302 -15.76 53.73 16.04
N PRO A 303 -16.71 54.53 16.57
CA PRO A 303 -17.46 55.50 15.75
C PRO A 303 -16.52 56.46 15.03
N GLY A 304 -16.78 56.69 13.74
CA GLY A 304 -15.93 57.52 12.87
C GLY A 304 -14.77 56.80 12.20
N GLY A 305 -14.56 55.52 12.52
CA GLY A 305 -13.58 54.65 11.85
C GLY A 305 -12.20 54.65 12.47
#